data_AF-A0AAP0RRM4-F1
#
_entry.id   AF-A0AAP0RRM4-F1
#
_cell.length_a   1.000
_cell.length_b   1.000
_cell.length_c   1.000
_cell.angle_alpha   90.00
_cell.angle_beta   90.00
_cell.angle_gamma   90.00
#
_symmetry.space_group_name_H-M   'P 1'
#
loop_
_entity.id
_entity.type
_entity.pdbx_description
1 polymer ?
#
loop_
_entity_poly.entity_id
_entity_poly.type
_entity_poly.pdbx_seq_one_letter_code
_entity_poly.pdbx_strand_id
1 'polypeptide(L)'
;MGDSSGFFQALSTAKHCRPEAGHVRCSDLIRRRKKQIEEGKLGSHVDIISSLLLLRYENGEALKEESIIDNVITVIMASHDTTTILLSLLIRHLARDANISEKVLQGKERLTNDISQPDLMILTT
;
A
#
# COMPACT_ATOMS: atom_id res chain seq x y z
N MET A 1 0.95 22.43 13.25
CA MET A 1 2.10 21.61 12.78
C MET A 1 2.33 20.55 13.82
N GLY A 2 2.02 19.28 13.52
CA GLY A 2 2.21 18.18 14.46
C GLY A 2 3.69 17.81 14.57
N ASP A 3 4.17 17.61 15.79
CA ASP A 3 5.56 17.22 16.03
C ASP A 3 5.89 15.91 15.33
N SER A 4 6.84 15.96 14.39
CA SER A 4 7.42 14.79 13.73
C SER A 4 8.09 13.81 14.71
N SER A 5 8.40 14.27 15.93
CA SER A 5 8.93 13.47 17.04
C SER A 5 8.10 12.22 17.35
N GLY A 6 6.76 12.34 17.39
CA GLY A 6 5.88 11.21 17.69
C GLY A 6 5.92 10.12 16.60
N PHE A 7 6.03 10.54 15.34
CA PHE A 7 6.17 9.63 14.21
C PHE A 7 7.51 8.87 14.27
N PHE A 8 8.62 9.58 14.52
CA PHE A 8 9.93 8.93 14.66
C PHE A 8 10.00 7.99 15.88
N GLN A 9 9.34 8.32 16.98
CA GLN A 9 9.26 7.45 18.16
C GLN A 9 8.46 6.17 17.88
N ALA A 10 7.33 6.29 17.16
CA ALA A 10 6.55 5.15 16.72
C ALA A 10 7.33 4.26 15.74
N LEU A 11 8.08 4.84 14.81
CA LEU A 11 8.96 4.11 13.91
C LEU A 11 10.08 3.37 14.67
N SER A 12 10.68 4.01 15.68
CA SER A 12 11.70 3.41 16.54
C SER A 12 11.15 2.20 17.32
N THR A 13 9.93 2.32 17.85
CA THR A 13 9.26 1.23 18.56
C THR A 13 8.91 0.08 17.62
N ALA A 14 8.40 0.38 16.43
CA ALA A 14 8.09 -0.61 15.40
C ALA A 14 9.34 -1.39 14.94
N LYS A 15 10.51 -0.74 14.94
CA LYS A 15 11.80 -1.38 14.62
C LYS A 15 12.15 -2.50 15.59
N HIS A 16 11.78 -2.38 16.87
CA HIS A 16 12.07 -3.39 17.89
C HIS A 16 11.12 -4.59 17.84
N CYS A 17 9.89 -4.41 17.36
CA CYS A 17 8.90 -5.48 17.22
C CYS A 17 9.01 -6.25 15.88
N ARG A 18 10.08 -6.02 15.11
CA ARG A 18 10.17 -6.45 13.71
C ARG A 18 10.58 -7.93 13.61
N PRO A 19 9.80 -8.79 12.94
CA PRO A 19 10.19 -10.19 12.77
C PRO A 19 11.34 -10.34 11.77
N GLU A 20 12.42 -11.02 12.17
CA GLU A 20 13.63 -11.27 11.37
C GLU A 20 13.35 -11.92 10.00
N ALA A 21 12.33 -12.78 9.91
CA ALA A 21 11.92 -13.42 8.66
C ALA A 21 11.35 -12.44 7.63
N GLY A 22 10.77 -11.31 8.07
CA GLY A 22 10.28 -10.25 7.19
C GLY A 22 11.41 -9.52 6.47
N HIS A 23 12.57 -9.43 7.12
CA HIS A 23 13.74 -8.73 6.59
C HIS A 23 14.31 -9.46 5.37
N VAL A 24 14.49 -10.78 5.46
CA VAL A 24 15.02 -11.62 4.37
C VAL A 24 14.15 -11.52 3.12
N ARG A 25 12.82 -11.64 3.28
CA ARG A 25 11.88 -11.55 2.15
C ARG A 25 11.85 -10.16 1.52
N CYS A 26 11.94 -9.10 2.33
CA CYS A 26 11.97 -7.74 1.81
C CYS A 26 13.25 -7.46 1.01
N SER A 27 14.41 -7.90 1.48
CA SER A 27 15.67 -7.72 0.74
C SER A 27 15.64 -8.45 -0.61
N ASP A 28 15.10 -9.67 -0.67
CA ASP A 28 14.90 -10.39 -1.93
C ASP A 28 14.01 -9.63 -2.91
N LEU A 29 12.92 -9.04 -2.42
CA LEU A 29 11.99 -8.27 -3.25
C LEU A 29 12.64 -6.97 -3.75
N ILE A 30 13.37 -6.27 -2.87
CA ILE A 30 14.13 -5.06 -3.22
C ILE A 30 15.16 -5.37 -4.32
N ARG A 31 15.94 -6.44 -4.17
CA ARG A 31 16.93 -6.88 -5.16
C ARG A 31 16.31 -7.16 -6.52
N ARG A 32 15.19 -7.90 -6.55
CA ARG A 32 14.44 -8.16 -7.79
C ARG A 32 13.95 -6.85 -8.42
N ARG A 33 13.51 -5.90 -7.61
CA ARG A 33 12.97 -4.64 -8.09
C ARG A 33 14.02 -3.67 -8.60
N LYS A 34 15.18 -3.59 -7.93
CA LYS A 34 16.37 -2.88 -8.43
C LYS A 34 16.73 -3.36 -9.84
N LYS A 35 16.83 -4.68 -10.03
CA LYS A 35 17.12 -5.29 -11.34
C LYS A 35 16.08 -4.93 -12.41
N GLN A 36 14.79 -4.95 -12.08
CA GLN A 36 13.73 -4.57 -13.04
C GLN A 36 13.80 -3.10 -13.44
N ILE A 37 14.17 -2.21 -12.51
CA ILE A 37 14.35 -0.78 -12.78
C ILE A 37 15.55 -0.57 -13.70
N GLU A 38 16.68 -1.24 -13.42
CA GLU A 38 17.90 -1.19 -14.26
C GLU A 38 17.64 -1.71 -15.68
N GLU A 39 16.84 -2.76 -15.81
CA GLU A 39 16.45 -3.34 -17.11
C GLU A 39 15.36 -2.53 -17.84
N GLY A 40 14.87 -1.41 -17.28
CA GLY A 40 13.79 -0.62 -17.86
C GLY A 40 12.43 -1.34 -17.92
N LYS A 41 12.26 -2.41 -17.14
CA LYS A 41 11.06 -3.27 -17.11
C LYS A 41 10.05 -2.83 -16.05
N LEU A 42 10.14 -1.61 -15.54
CA LEU A 42 9.15 -1.10 -14.63
C LEU A 42 7.84 -0.93 -15.40
N GLY A 43 6.81 -1.69 -15.02
CA GLY A 43 5.49 -1.55 -15.64
C GLY A 43 4.89 -0.16 -15.42
N SER A 44 3.74 0.10 -16.03
CA SER A 44 3.03 1.39 -15.90
C SER A 44 2.66 1.77 -14.46
N HIS A 45 2.70 0.82 -13.51
CA HIS A 45 2.38 1.05 -12.10
C HIS A 45 3.65 0.96 -11.24
N VAL A 46 3.87 2.03 -10.45
CA VAL A 46 4.93 2.12 -9.45
C VAL A 46 4.32 1.77 -8.08
N ASP A 47 4.75 0.67 -7.48
CA ASP A 47 4.43 0.30 -6.10
C ASP A 47 5.40 0.92 -5.09
N ILE A 48 5.11 0.71 -3.81
CA ILE A 48 5.85 1.24 -2.66
C ILE A 48 7.35 0.93 -2.74
N ILE A 49 7.77 -0.27 -3.15
CA ILE A 49 9.20 -0.60 -3.17
C ILE A 49 9.90 0.14 -4.30
N SER A 50 9.30 0.17 -5.49
CA SER A 50 9.80 0.97 -6.60
C SER A 50 9.84 2.46 -6.25
N SER A 51 8.81 2.99 -5.58
CA SER A 51 8.77 4.38 -5.11
C SER A 51 9.91 4.68 -4.14
N LEU A 52 10.13 3.83 -3.13
CA LEU A 52 11.20 4.01 -2.15
C LEU A 52 12.61 3.87 -2.77
N LEU A 53 12.76 3.04 -3.80
CA LEU A 53 14.01 2.89 -4.55
C LEU A 53 14.34 4.09 -5.44
N LEU A 54 13.31 4.76 -5.97
CA LEU A 54 13.47 5.97 -6.79
C LEU A 54 13.55 7.24 -5.95
N LEU A 55 13.07 7.20 -4.71
CA LEU A 55 13.10 8.33 -3.79
C LEU A 55 14.55 8.76 -3.49
N ARG A 56 14.75 10.08 -3.46
CA ARG A 56 16.02 10.73 -3.13
C ARG A 56 15.79 11.75 -2.02
N TYR A 57 16.77 11.92 -1.15
CA TYR A 57 16.81 13.01 -0.20
C TYR A 57 17.07 14.34 -0.92
N GLU A 58 16.89 15.46 -0.21
CA GLU A 58 17.16 16.82 -0.75
C GLU A 58 18.61 17.00 -1.24
N ASN A 59 19.55 16.25 -0.68
CA ASN A 59 20.95 16.24 -1.10
C ASN A 59 21.21 15.34 -2.33
N GLY A 60 20.18 14.73 -2.90
CA GLY A 60 20.26 13.81 -4.04
C GLY A 60 20.64 12.37 -3.69
N GLU A 61 20.88 12.03 -2.42
CA GLU A 61 21.26 10.69 -2.02
C GLU A 61 20.06 9.72 -2.04
N ALA A 62 20.31 8.46 -2.40
CA ALA A 62 19.32 7.40 -2.33
C ALA A 62 19.10 6.90 -0.90
N LEU A 63 17.92 6.34 -0.63
CA LEU A 63 17.65 5.69 0.65
C LEU A 63 18.53 4.44 0.81
N LYS A 64 19.01 4.25 2.04
CA LYS A 64 19.69 3.02 2.44
C LYS A 64 18.73 1.83 2.40
N GLU A 65 19.21 0.65 2.00
CA GLU A 65 18.36 -0.53 1.83
C GLU A 65 17.66 -0.92 3.14
N GLU A 66 18.35 -0.80 4.26
CA GLU A 66 17.86 -1.09 5.60
C GLU A 66 16.70 -0.14 5.96
N SER A 67 16.80 1.14 5.57
CA SER A 67 15.72 2.11 5.75
C SER A 67 14.52 1.81 4.85
N ILE A 68 14.74 1.28 3.65
CA ILE A 68 13.64 0.85 2.76
C ILE A 68 12.92 -0.35 3.37
N ILE A 69 13.67 -1.37 3.83
CA ILE A 69 13.12 -2.55 4.49
C ILE A 69 12.36 -2.14 5.75
N ASP A 70 12.95 -1.25 6.55
CA ASP A 70 12.34 -0.73 7.77
C ASP A 70 10.98 -0.07 7.47
N ASN A 71 10.89 0.77 6.43
CA ASN A 71 9.63 1.42 6.07
C ASN A 71 8.59 0.44 5.53
N VAL A 72 8.97 -0.48 4.64
CA VAL A 72 8.06 -1.46 4.05
C VAL A 72 7.42 -2.34 5.13
N ILE A 73 8.24 -2.89 6.04
CA ILE A 73 7.72 -3.75 7.10
C ILE A 73 6.85 -2.92 8.07
N THR A 74 7.22 -1.68 8.37
CA THR A 74 6.41 -0.83 9.25
C THR A 74 5.03 -0.56 8.64
N VAL A 75 4.94 -0.27 7.34
CA VAL A 75 3.65 -0.08 6.65
C VAL A 75 2.80 -1.35 6.71
N ILE A 76 3.41 -2.52 6.47
CA ILE A 76 2.69 -3.80 6.53
C ILE A 76 2.16 -4.06 7.95
N MET A 77 2.98 -3.85 8.98
CA MET A 77 2.57 -4.07 10.36
C MET A 77 1.46 -3.10 10.79
N ALA A 78 1.61 -1.81 10.50
CA ALA A 78 0.61 -0.80 10.87
C ALA A 78 -0.74 -1.01 10.15
N SER A 79 -0.70 -1.44 8.89
CA SER A 79 -1.92 -1.67 8.08
C SER A 79 -2.62 -2.99 8.39
N HIS A 80 -1.90 -4.01 8.85
CA HIS A 80 -2.47 -5.35 9.05
C HIS A 80 -3.60 -5.34 10.09
N ASP A 81 -3.32 -4.88 11.31
CA ASP A 81 -4.29 -4.97 12.40
C ASP A 81 -5.47 -4.03 12.20
N THR A 82 -5.19 -2.80 11.75
CA THR A 82 -6.22 -1.78 11.46
C THR A 82 -7.18 -2.22 10.36
N THR A 83 -6.66 -2.72 9.23
CA THR A 83 -7.48 -3.21 8.11
C THR A 83 -8.27 -4.45 8.51
N THR A 84 -7.66 -5.38 9.24
CA THR A 84 -8.32 -6.62 9.69
C THR A 84 -9.53 -6.31 10.59
N ILE A 85 -9.36 -5.40 11.55
CA ILE A 85 -10.44 -4.98 12.45
C ILE A 85 -11.54 -4.26 11.65
N LEU A 86 -11.17 -3.32 10.79
CA LEU A 86 -12.12 -2.57 9.97
C LEU A 86 -12.97 -3.51 9.09
N LEU A 87 -12.34 -4.43 8.36
CA LEU A 87 -13.05 -5.39 7.50
C LEU A 87 -13.96 -6.30 8.32
N SER A 88 -13.50 -6.76 9.48
CA SER A 88 -14.30 -7.61 10.37
C SER A 88 -15.55 -6.88 10.90
N LEU A 89 -15.41 -5.60 11.25
CA LEU A 89 -16.52 -4.76 11.68
C LEU A 89 -17.48 -4.45 10.54
N LEU A 90 -16.94 -4.14 9.35
CA LEU A 90 -17.74 -3.90 8.15
C LEU A 90 -18.59 -5.12 7.80
N ILE A 91 -17.98 -6.31 7.70
CA ILE A 91 -18.70 -7.55 7.40
C ILE A 91 -19.76 -7.84 8.47
N ARG A 92 -19.43 -7.65 9.75
CA ARG A 92 -20.39 -7.80 10.86
C ARG A 92 -21.56 -6.82 10.74
N HIS A 93 -21.30 -5.59 10.34
CA HIS A 93 -22.32 -4.55 10.21
C HIS A 93 -23.26 -4.87 9.05
N LEU A 94 -22.73 -5.26 7.89
CA LEU A 94 -23.50 -5.71 6.74
C LEU A 94 -24.36 -6.94 7.09
N ALA A 95 -23.79 -7.95 7.76
CA ALA A 95 -24.52 -9.15 8.15
C ALA A 95 -25.67 -8.91 9.14
N ARG A 96 -25.65 -7.80 9.90
CA ARG A 96 -26.66 -7.47 10.91
C ARG A 96 -27.77 -6.55 10.41
N ASP A 97 -27.52 -5.79 9.34
CA ASP A 97 -28.47 -4.82 8.81
C ASP A 97 -28.74 -5.10 7.33
N ALA A 98 -29.90 -5.69 7.06
CA ALA A 98 -30.34 -6.04 5.71
C ALA A 98 -30.54 -4.80 4.82
N ASN A 99 -30.96 -3.66 5.38
CA ASN A 99 -31.20 -2.43 4.63
C ASN A 99 -29.85 -1.84 4.15
N ILE A 100 -28.84 -1.83 5.02
CA ILE A 100 -27.50 -1.38 4.65
C ILE A 100 -26.87 -2.32 3.62
N SER A 101 -27.00 -3.63 3.81
CA SER A 101 -26.52 -4.61 2.83
C SER A 101 -27.16 -4.46 1.46
N GLU A 102 -28.47 -4.24 1.41
CA GLU A 102 -29.20 -4.03 0.15
C GLU A 102 -28.72 -2.76 -0.56
N LYS A 103 -28.52 -1.66 0.18
CA LYS A 103 -27.98 -0.40 -0.39
C LYS A 103 -26.57 -0.57 -0.96
N VAL A 104 -25.69 -1.29 -0.25
CA VAL A 104 -24.33 -1.57 -0.74
C VAL A 104 -24.36 -2.43 -2.00
N LEU A 105 -25.25 -3.43 -2.05
CA LEU A 105 -25.43 -4.28 -3.22
C LEU A 105 -25.92 -3.48 -4.43
N GLN A 106 -26.97 -2.68 -4.28
CA GLN A 106 -27.50 -1.79 -5.32
C GLN A 106 -26.40 -0.83 -5.83
N GLY A 107 -25.62 -0.24 -4.92
CA GLY A 107 -24.50 0.62 -5.28
C GLY A 107 -23.44 -0.11 -6.13
N LYS A 108 -23.05 -1.32 -5.72
CA LYS A 108 -22.11 -2.16 -6.47
C LYS A 108 -22.63 -2.50 -7.87
N GLU A 109 -23.91 -2.86 -7.99
CA GLU A 109 -24.54 -3.20 -9.27
C GLU A 109 -24.57 -2.02 -10.23
N ARG A 110 -24.92 -0.82 -9.74
CA ARG A 110 -24.87 0.41 -10.54
C ARG A 110 -23.47 0.66 -11.11
N LEU A 111 -22.43 0.63 -10.27
CA LEU A 111 -21.04 0.79 -10.72
C LEU A 111 -20.63 -0.27 -11.74
N THR A 112 -21.05 -1.51 -11.54
CA THR A 112 -20.73 -2.61 -12.47
C THR A 112 -21.39 -2.38 -13.83
N ASN A 113 -22.63 -1.90 -13.85
CA ASN A 113 -23.36 -1.58 -15.07
C ASN A 113 -22.75 -0.37 -15.80
N ASP A 114 -22.32 0.66 -15.05
CA ASP A 114 -21.68 1.86 -15.61
C ASP A 114 -20.33 1.53 -16.27
N ILE A 115 -19.52 0.65 -15.66
CA ILE A 115 -18.25 0.17 -16.25
C ILE A 115 -18.50 -0.73 -17.47
N SER A 116 -19.66 -1.39 -17.53
CA SER A 116 -20.04 -2.28 -18.63
C SER A 116 -20.66 -1.54 -19.83
N GLN A 117 -20.81 -0.22 -19.78
CA GLN A 117 -21.19 0.59 -20.96
C GLN A 117 -19.93 1.09 -21.69
N PRO A 118 -19.61 0.54 -22.88
CA PRO A 118 -18.48 1.01 -23.67
C PRO A 118 -18.91 2.20 -24.53
N ASP A 119 -19.14 3.37 -23.94
CA ASP A 119 -19.34 4.57 -24.76
C ASP A 119 -18.83 5.85 -24.08
N LEU A 120 -17.49 5.98 -24.04
CA LEU A 120 -16.77 7.23 -24.34
C LEU A 120 -15.28 6.94 -24.60
N MET A 121 -14.97 5.97 -25.47
CA MET A 121 -13.63 5.70 -25.97
C MET A 121 -13.50 6.05 -27.47
N ILE A 122 -14.10 7.17 -27.89
CA ILE A 122 -13.88 7.75 -29.21
C ILE A 122 -13.87 9.28 -29.07
N LEU A 123 -12.81 9.93 -29.58
CA LEU A 123 -12.37 11.33 -29.41
C LEU A 123 -11.66 11.60 -28.07
N THR A 124 -10.33 11.67 -27.97
CA THR A 124 -9.39 12.34 -28.88
C THR A 124 -8.00 11.68 -28.81
N THR A 125 -7.56 11.13 -29.93
CA THR A 125 -6.15 11.11 -30.36
C THR A 125 -5.94 12.32 -31.26
#